data_AF-D1LUD5-F1
#
_entry.id   AF-D1LUD5-F1
#
_cell.length_a   1.000
_cell.length_b   1.000
_cell.length_c   1.000
_cell.angle_alpha   90.00
_cell.angle_beta   90.00
_cell.angle_gamma   90.00
#
_symmetry.space_group_name_H-M   'P 1'
#
loop_
_entity.id
_entity.type
_entity.pdbx_description
1 polymer ?
#
loop_
_entity_poly.entity_id
_entity_poly.type
_entity_poly.pdbx_seq_one_letter_code
_entity_poly.pdbx_strand_id
1 'polypeptide(L)' 'QEPGSNTLQEVKLRLMEPQACRHFTTFDHNLPLCVGNPQKTKSAFKGDSGGPLLCAGVAQGIVSYGQSDAKPPAV' A
#
# COMPACT_ATOMS: atom_id res chain seq x y z
N GLN A 1 15.13 3.16 14.35
CA GLN A 1 14.54 2.38 13.26
C GLN A 1 13.89 1.19 13.93
N GLU A 2 12.57 1.08 13.89
CA GLU A 2 11.90 -0.10 14.45
C GLU A 2 12.37 -1.33 13.66
N PRO A 3 12.74 -2.43 14.34
CA PRO A 3 13.13 -3.65 13.66
C PRO A 3 11.95 -4.18 12.83
N GLY A 4 12.25 -4.72 11.65
CA GLY A 4 11.25 -5.43 10.85
C GLY A 4 10.70 -6.65 11.59
N SER A 5 9.57 -7.18 11.11
CA SER A 5 9.00 -8.42 11.64
C SER A 5 9.92 -9.62 11.38
N ASN A 6 10.06 -10.50 12.37
CA ASN A 6 10.80 -11.77 12.23
C ASN A 6 9.98 -12.87 11.52
N THR A 7 8.70 -12.62 11.28
CA THR A 7 7.78 -13.55 10.60
C THR A 7 7.07 -12.85 9.45
N LEU A 8 6.73 -13.60 8.41
CA LEU A 8 5.96 -13.08 7.29
C LEU A 8 4.58 -12.62 7.78
N GLN A 9 4.22 -11.38 7.43
CA GLN A 9 2.93 -10.78 7.75
C GLN A 9 2.06 -10.70 6.49
N GLU A 10 0.75 -10.72 6.69
CA GLU A 10 -0.24 -10.54 5.63
C GLU A 10 -1.34 -9.60 6.12
N VAL A 11 -1.85 -8.74 5.23
CA VAL A 11 -2.98 -7.86 5.54
C VAL A 11 -3.93 -7.72 4.36
N LYS A 12 -5.24 -7.84 4.63
CA LYS A 12 -6.28 -7.56 3.65
C LYS A 12 -6.55 -6.06 3.57
N LEU A 13 -6.35 -5.50 2.39
CA LEU A 13 -6.58 -4.09 2.09
C LEU A 13 -7.67 -3.93 1.02
N ARG A 14 -8.21 -2.72 0.92
CA ARG A 14 -9.21 -2.36 -0.08
C ARG A 14 -8.55 -1.61 -1.22
N LEU A 15 -8.84 -1.99 -2.47
CA LEU A 15 -8.51 -1.17 -3.63
C LEU A 15 -9.37 0.10 -3.60
N MET A 16 -8.73 1.25 -3.67
CA MET A 16 -9.36 2.56 -3.57
C MET A 16 -9.40 3.23 -4.94
N GLU A 17 -10.32 4.19 -5.09
CA GLU A 17 -10.32 5.07 -6.25
C GLU A 17 -9.00 5.87 -6.33
N PRO A 18 -8.45 6.11 -7.54
CA PRO A 18 -7.20 6.87 -7.71
C PRO A 18 -7.22 8.25 -7.04
N GLN A 19 -8.41 8.86 -6.91
CA GLN A 19 -8.62 10.12 -6.21
C GLN A 19 -8.04 10.12 -4.78
N ALA A 20 -8.08 8.99 -4.08
CA ALA A 20 -7.60 8.88 -2.70
C ALA A 20 -6.08 9.06 -2.56
N CYS A 21 -5.31 8.74 -3.62
CA CYS A 21 -3.85 8.87 -3.65
C CYS A 21 -3.35 10.14 -4.34
N ARG A 22 -4.23 11.04 -4.80
CA ARG A 22 -3.84 12.29 -5.49
C ARG A 22 -2.99 13.26 -4.65
N HIS A 23 -2.90 13.04 -3.34
CA HIS A 23 -2.04 13.83 -2.47
C HIS A 23 -0.55 13.45 -2.62
N PHE A 24 -0.23 12.29 -3.21
CA PHE A 24 1.13 11.96 -3.62
C PHE A 24 1.46 12.70 -4.92
N THR A 25 2.44 13.60 -4.87
CA THR A 25 2.78 14.50 -5.99
C THR A 25 3.25 13.77 -7.25
N THR A 26 3.76 12.55 -7.11
CA THR A 26 4.25 11.69 -8.21
C THR A 26 3.24 10.63 -8.65
N PHE A 27 2.00 10.67 -8.14
CA PHE A 27 0.97 9.69 -8.48
C PHE A 27 0.31 10.01 -9.83
N ASP A 28 0.57 9.17 -10.82
CA ASP A 28 -0.15 9.15 -12.10
C ASP A 28 -1.21 8.06 -12.07
N HIS A 29 -2.50 8.41 -12.06
CA HIS A 29 -3.60 7.45 -12.00
C HIS A 29 -3.59 6.29 -13.03
N ASN A 30 -2.77 6.35 -14.09
CA ASN A 30 -2.64 5.28 -15.08
C ASN A 30 -1.58 4.22 -14.74
N LEU A 31 -0.66 4.48 -13.80
CA LEU A 31 0.48 3.59 -13.51
C LEU A 31 0.33 2.83 -12.17
N PRO A 32 0.18 3.49 -11.01
CA PRO A 32 0.09 2.81 -9.72
C PRO A 32 -1.35 2.55 -9.29
N LEU A 33 -1.51 1.56 -8.42
CA LEU A 33 -2.75 1.31 -7.71
C LEU A 33 -2.79 2.13 -6.41
N CYS A 34 -3.99 2.53 -5.98
CA CYS A 34 -4.19 3.17 -4.67
C CYS A 34 -4.87 2.17 -3.74
N VAL A 35 -4.23 1.84 -2.60
CA VAL A 35 -4.65 0.70 -1.77
C VAL A 35 -4.67 1.08 -0.29
N GLY A 36 -5.73 0.69 0.41
CA GLY A 36 -5.90 0.90 1.85
C GLY A 36 -6.93 1.99 2.18
N ASN A 37 -7.82 1.70 3.12
CA ASN A 37 -8.85 2.64 3.54
C ASN A 37 -8.25 3.68 4.52
N PRO A 38 -8.31 5.00 4.22
CA PRO A 38 -7.77 6.06 5.09
C PRO A 38 -8.35 6.10 6.51
N GLN A 39 -9.52 5.49 6.74
CA GLN A 39 -10.17 5.39 8.05
C GLN A 39 -9.72 4.18 8.87
N LYS A 40 -8.75 3.39 8.36
CA LYS A 40 -8.18 2.22 9.03
C LYS A 40 -6.69 2.43 9.26
N THR A 41 -6.11 1.60 10.12
CA THR A 41 -4.67 1.63 10.44
C THR A 41 -3.87 0.58 9.65
N LYS A 42 -4.56 -0.29 8.92
CA LYS A 42 -3.95 -1.36 8.12
C LYS A 42 -3.39 -0.78 6.83
N SER A 43 -2.08 -0.92 6.61
CA SER A 43 -1.36 -0.50 5.41
C SER A 43 -0.10 -1.36 5.25
N ALA A 44 0.44 -1.39 4.03
CA ALA A 44 1.85 -1.72 3.85
C ALA A 44 2.73 -0.56 4.38
N PHE A 45 3.94 -0.87 4.83
CA PHE A 45 4.88 0.12 5.33
C PHE A 45 6.34 -0.25 5.00
N LYS A 46 7.29 0.35 5.72
CA LYS A 46 8.72 0.16 5.50
C LYS A 46 9.11 -1.31 5.64
N GLY A 47 9.76 -1.86 4.60
CA GLY A 47 10.15 -3.26 4.52
C GLY A 47 9.24 -4.11 3.65
N ASP A 48 8.02 -3.65 3.37
CA ASP A 48 7.08 -4.36 2.49
C ASP A 48 7.26 -4.04 1.01
N SER A 49 8.05 -3.00 0.67
CA SER A 49 8.33 -2.59 -0.72
C SER A 49 8.85 -3.76 -1.57
N GLY A 50 8.28 -3.94 -2.76
CA GLY A 50 8.55 -5.09 -3.63
C GLY A 50 7.64 -6.29 -3.37
N GLY A 51 6.91 -6.32 -2.25
CA GLY A 51 5.92 -7.35 -1.94
C GLY A 51 4.68 -7.26 -2.86
N PRO A 52 4.03 -8.40 -3.16
CA PRO A 52 2.90 -8.44 -4.08
C PRO A 52 1.56 -8.08 -3.42
N LEU A 53 0.71 -7.34 -4.13
CA LEU A 53 -0.72 -7.24 -3.87
C LEU A 53 -1.46 -8.34 -4.65
N LEU A 54 -2.13 -9.25 -3.94
CA LEU A 54 -2.91 -10.31 -4.57
C LEU A 54 -4.40 -9.96 -4.54
N CYS A 55 -5.04 -10.00 -5.71
CA CYS A 55 -6.50 -9.95 -5.87
C CYS A 55 -6.95 -11.25 -6.52
N ALA A 56 -7.85 -11.98 -5.87
CA ALA A 56 -8.31 -13.30 -6.33
C ALA A 56 -7.16 -14.28 -6.68
N GLY A 57 -6.07 -14.24 -5.89
CA GLY A 57 -4.90 -15.12 -6.07
C GLY A 57 -3.92 -14.69 -7.17
N VAL A 58 -4.20 -13.59 -7.88
CA VAL A 58 -3.33 -13.06 -8.93
C VAL A 58 -2.63 -11.80 -8.44
N ALA A 59 -1.32 -11.70 -8.69
CA ALA A 59 -0.56 -10.49 -8.40
C ALA A 59 -1.00 -9.35 -9.34
N GLN A 60 -1.53 -8.27 -8.77
CA GLN A 60 -2.03 -7.10 -9.50
C GLN A 60 -1.17 -5.86 -9.29
N GLY A 61 -0.37 -5.84 -8.23
CA GLY A 61 0.46 -4.68 -7.88
C GLY A 61 1.66 -5.07 -7.04
N ILE A 62 2.56 -4.11 -6.89
CA ILE A 62 3.80 -4.23 -6.13
C ILE A 62 3.83 -3.05 -5.17
N VAL A 63 4.04 -3.29 -3.87
CA VAL A 63 4.15 -2.22 -2.88
C VAL A 63 5.31 -1.28 -3.27
N SER A 64 5.03 0.01 -3.39
CA SER A 64 5.98 1.02 -3.83
C SER A 64 6.30 2.03 -2.72
N TYR A 65 5.34 2.88 -2.37
CA TYR A 65 5.52 3.99 -1.43
C TYR A 65 4.24 4.32 -0.66
N GLY A 66 4.37 5.09 0.41
CA GLY A 66 3.24 5.53 1.23
C GLY A 66 3.62 6.68 2.14
N GLN A 67 2.69 7.10 2.99
CA GLN A 67 2.95 8.16 3.96
C GLN A 67 3.95 7.71 5.03
N SER A 68 4.78 8.64 5.49
CA SER A 68 5.81 8.37 6.49
C SER A 68 5.26 8.03 7.89
N ASP A 69 4.00 8.37 8.16
CA ASP A 69 3.28 8.10 9.40
C ASP A 69 2.46 6.79 9.36
N ALA A 70 2.68 5.95 8.34
CA ALA A 70 2.03 4.67 8.10
C ALA A 70 0.51 4.73 7.85
N LYS A 71 -0.05 5.93 7.65
CA LYS A 71 -1.48 6.04 7.35
C LYS A 71 -1.76 5.63 5.90
N PRO A 72 -2.75 4.74 5.68
CA PRO A 72 -3.25 4.47 4.33
C PRO A 72 -3.91 5.72 3.72
N PRO A 73 -4.01 5.79 2.38
CA PRO A 73 -3.64 4.76 1.42
C PRO A 73 -2.13 4.74 1.13
N ALA A 74 -1.68 3.60 0.62
CA ALA A 74 -0.35 3.40 0.06
C ALA A 74 -0.46 3.05 -1.43
N VAL A 75 0.67 3.20 -2.11
CA VAL A 75 0.88 2.96 -3.54
C VAL A 75 1.83 1.78 -3.72
#